data_AF-A0A0S9ERF5-F1
#
_entry.id   AF-A0A0S9ERF5-F1
#
_cell.length_a   1.000
_cell.length_b   1.000
_cell.length_c   1.000
_cell.angle_alpha   90.00
_cell.angle_beta   90.00
_cell.angle_gamma   90.00
#
_symmetry.space_group_name_H-M   'P 1'
#
loop_
_entity.id
_entity.type
_entity.pdbx_description
1 polymer ?
#
loop_
_entity_poly.entity_id
_entity_poly.type
_entity_poly.pdbx_seq_one_letter_code
_entity_poly.pdbx_strand_id
1 'polypeptide(L)'
;MKLLLPDAPAVAPDEPLSELEARLRGPDADAARQDALARIAVLEQRMRAALAEGVPPADYPALAAVLDACQAAREVLTMAVRAP
;
A
#
# COMPACT_ATOMS: atom_id res chain seq x y z
N MET A 1 47.62 1.79 -17.69
CA MET A 1 46.70 2.94 -17.77
C MET A 1 45.46 2.62 -16.95
N LYS A 2 45.22 3.36 -15.85
CA LYS A 2 43.98 3.22 -15.06
C LYS A 2 42.89 4.02 -15.78
N LEU A 3 41.94 3.32 -16.39
CA LEU A 3 40.69 3.91 -16.86
C LEU A 3 39.88 4.28 -15.62
N LEU A 4 39.89 5.55 -15.25
CA LEU A 4 38.92 6.12 -14.32
C LEU A 4 37.59 6.13 -15.07
N LEU A 5 36.71 5.16 -14.78
CA LEU A 5 35.32 5.28 -15.20
C LEU A 5 34.72 6.49 -14.47
N PRO A 6 34.00 7.39 -15.18
CA PRO A 6 33.32 8.49 -14.52
C PRO A 6 32.30 7.94 -13.51
N ASP A 7 32.28 8.52 -12.30
CA ASP A 7 31.29 8.20 -11.28
C ASP A 7 29.89 8.35 -11.87
N ALA A 8 29.06 7.32 -11.68
CA ALA A 8 27.66 7.38 -12.10
C ALA A 8 27.01 8.60 -11.45
N PRO A 9 26.23 9.40 -12.20
CA PRO A 9 25.55 10.55 -11.62
C PRO A 9 24.68 10.07 -10.45
N ALA A 10 24.77 10.78 -9.32
CA ALA A 10 23.95 10.51 -8.16
C ALA A 10 22.47 10.44 -8.60
N VAL A 11 21.85 9.28 -8.43
CA VAL A 11 20.42 9.11 -8.68
C VAL A 11 19.73 10.05 -7.69
N ALA A 12 19.05 11.07 -8.21
CA ALA A 12 18.27 11.97 -7.37
C ALA A 12 17.29 11.13 -6.54
N PRO A 13 17.12 11.42 -5.24
CA PRO A 13 16.14 10.72 -4.44
C PRO A 13 14.78 10.85 -5.12
N ASP A 14 14.17 9.71 -5.42
CA ASP A 14 12.89 9.65 -6.13
C ASP A 14 11.86 10.47 -5.34
N GLU A 15 11.22 11.47 -5.96
CA GLU A 15 10.24 12.30 -5.27
C GLU A 15 9.01 11.44 -4.93
N PRO A 16 8.39 11.58 -3.74
CA PRO A 16 7.19 10.80 -3.44
C PRO A 16 6.09 11.08 -4.46
N LEU A 17 5.50 10.03 -5.01
CA LEU A 17 4.45 10.08 -6.03
C LEU A 17 3.07 10.42 -5.43
N SER A 18 2.95 10.37 -4.10
CA SER A 18 1.72 10.70 -3.37
C SER A 18 2.00 11.20 -1.95
N GLU A 19 1.01 11.87 -1.36
CA GLU A 19 1.07 12.28 0.06
C GLU A 19 1.23 11.08 1.02
N LEU A 20 0.59 9.96 0.72
CA LEU A 20 0.73 8.74 1.50
C LEU A 20 2.17 8.23 1.45
N GLU A 21 2.78 8.22 0.27
CA GLU A 21 4.17 7.81 0.11
C GLU A 21 5.14 8.77 0.81
N ALA A 22 4.90 10.09 0.72
CA ALA A 22 5.68 11.08 1.46
C ALA A 22 5.63 10.82 2.98
N ARG A 23 4.45 10.53 3.53
CA ARG A 23 4.28 10.18 4.94
C ARG A 23 4.95 8.86 5.30
N LEU A 24 4.88 7.85 4.43
CA LEU A 24 5.51 6.54 4.63
C LEU A 24 7.04 6.57 4.54
N ARG A 25 7.64 7.62 3.95
CA ARG A 25 9.09 7.85 3.90
C ARG A 25 9.58 8.82 5.00
N GLY A 26 8.66 9.44 5.74
CA GLY A 26 8.96 10.43 6.77
C GLY A 26 9.18 9.85 8.17
N PRO A 27 9.42 10.70 9.18
CA PRO A 27 9.63 10.28 10.57
C PRO A 27 8.41 9.57 11.19
N ASP A 28 7.21 9.86 10.67
CA ASP A 28 5.96 9.27 11.13
C ASP A 28 5.51 8.05 10.29
N ALA A 29 6.44 7.42 9.57
CA ALA A 29 6.15 6.33 8.64
C ALA A 29 5.34 5.19 9.25
N ASP A 30 5.70 4.76 10.47
CA ASP A 30 5.01 3.67 11.16
C ASP A 30 3.59 4.07 11.56
N ALA A 31 3.40 5.29 12.05
CA ALA A 31 2.08 5.80 12.40
C ALA A 31 1.19 5.96 11.15
N ALA A 32 1.75 6.48 10.05
CA ALA A 32 1.05 6.59 8.77
C ALA A 32 0.65 5.22 8.20
N ARG A 33 1.53 4.21 8.35
CA ARG A 33 1.26 2.84 7.94
C ARG A 33 0.16 2.21 8.78
N GLN A 34 0.22 2.36 10.11
CA GLN A 34 -0.81 1.86 11.02
C GLN A 34 -2.18 2.49 10.75
N ASP A 35 -2.23 3.81 10.51
CA ASP A 35 -3.45 4.52 10.10
C ASP A 35 -4.01 3.97 8.78
N ALA A 36 -3.17 3.78 7.76
CA ALA A 36 -3.59 3.20 6.49
C ALA A 36 -4.11 1.76 6.65
N LEU A 37 -3.42 0.91 7.42
CA LEU A 37 -3.83 -0.46 7.71
C LEU A 37 -5.16 -0.52 8.48
N ALA A 38 -5.36 0.37 9.45
CA ALA A 38 -6.61 0.46 10.21
C ALA A 38 -7.79 0.82 9.30
N ARG A 39 -7.61 1.75 8.36
CA ARG A 39 -8.64 2.11 7.37
C ARG A 39 -9.00 0.94 6.46
N ILE A 40 -8.00 0.18 6.00
CA ILE A 40 -8.23 -1.02 5.19
C ILE A 40 -8.98 -2.09 6.00
N ALA A 41 -8.60 -2.32 7.25
CA ALA A 41 -9.27 -3.30 8.12
C ALA A 41 -10.76 -2.95 8.34
N VAL A 42 -11.08 -1.67 8.52
CA VAL A 42 -12.49 -1.21 8.63
C VAL A 42 -13.25 -1.47 7.33
N LEU A 43 -12.65 -1.19 6.17
CA LEU A 43 -13.29 -1.47 4.88
C LEU A 43 -13.53 -2.98 4.69
N GLU A 44 -12.52 -3.80 4.95
CA GLU A 44 -12.61 -5.26 4.87
C GLU A 44 -13.72 -5.81 5.77
N GLN A 45 -13.79 -5.36 7.02
CA GLN A 45 -14.81 -5.77 7.98
C GLN A 45 -16.23 -5.42 7.50
N ARG A 46 -16.42 -4.26 6.87
CA ARG A 46 -17.71 -3.85 6.31
C ARG A 46 -18.13 -4.74 5.13
N MET A 47 -17.20 -5.04 4.23
CA MET A 47 -17.49 -5.91 3.08
C MET A 47 -17.79 -7.35 3.53
N ARG A 48 -17.05 -7.87 4.52
CA ARG A 48 -17.31 -9.20 5.11
C ARG A 48 -18.67 -9.25 5.81
N ALA A 49 -19.04 -8.18 6.53
CA ALA A 49 -20.38 -8.09 7.14
C ALA A 49 -21.48 -8.10 6.07
N ALA A 50 -21.34 -7.31 5.00
CA ALA A 50 -22.29 -7.29 3.89
C ALA A 50 -22.45 -8.68 3.25
N LEU A 51 -21.35 -9.40 3.02
CA LEU A 51 -21.39 -10.76 2.49
C LEU A 51 -22.07 -11.75 3.45
N ALA A 52 -21.86 -11.59 4.76
CA ALA A 52 -22.49 -12.43 5.78
C ALA A 52 -24.00 -12.20 5.90
N GLU A 53 -24.48 -10.98 5.63
CA GLU A 53 -25.91 -10.65 5.56
C GLU A 53 -26.58 -11.22 4.29
N GLY A 54 -25.78 -11.63 3.30
CA GLY A 54 -26.24 -12.14 2.03
C GLY A 54 -26.40 -11.03 1.01
N VAL A 55 -25.84 -11.24 -0.19
CA VAL A 55 -25.86 -10.26 -1.28
C VAL A 55 -26.41 -10.91 -2.56
N PRO A 56 -27.06 -10.13 -3.43
CA PRO A 56 -27.45 -10.63 -4.75
C PRO A 56 -26.26 -11.18 -5.52
N PRO A 57 -26.42 -12.26 -6.32
CA PRO A 57 -25.34 -12.82 -7.12
C PRO A 57 -24.67 -11.82 -8.07
N ALA A 58 -25.39 -10.79 -8.51
CA ALA A 58 -24.86 -9.74 -9.37
C ALA A 58 -23.89 -8.80 -8.65
N ASP A 59 -24.03 -8.63 -7.33
CA ASP A 59 -23.23 -7.70 -6.51
C ASP A 59 -22.01 -8.39 -5.88
N TYR A 60 -22.05 -9.72 -5.77
CA TYR A 60 -20.96 -10.51 -5.22
C TYR A 60 -19.60 -10.25 -5.89
N PRO A 61 -19.46 -10.20 -7.24
CA PRO A 61 -18.16 -9.98 -7.87
C PRO A 61 -17.52 -8.65 -7.50
N ALA A 62 -18.32 -7.59 -7.34
CA ALA A 62 -17.83 -6.28 -6.93
C ALA A 62 -17.30 -6.31 -5.49
N LEU A 63 -18.03 -6.93 -4.57
CA LEU A 63 -17.62 -7.07 -3.17
C LEU A 63 -16.38 -7.96 -3.00
N ALA A 64 -16.29 -9.05 -3.76
CA ALA A 64 -15.13 -9.92 -3.79
C ALA A 64 -13.88 -9.14 -4.28
N ALA A 65 -14.01 -8.36 -5.35
CA ALA A 65 -12.92 -7.54 -5.86
C ALA A 65 -12.44 -6.49 -4.84
N VAL A 66 -13.34 -5.91 -4.03
CA VAL A 66 -12.94 -5.00 -2.94
C VAL A 66 -12.14 -5.73 -1.86
N LEU A 67 -12.52 -6.96 -1.49
CA LEU A 67 -11.77 -7.76 -0.53
C LEU A 67 -10.37 -8.11 -1.05
N ASP A 68 -10.26 -8.50 -2.32
CA ASP A 68 -8.97 -8.78 -2.97
C ASP A 68 -8.09 -7.52 -3.00
N ALA A 69 -8.67 -6.36 -3.32
CA ALA A 69 -7.96 -5.08 -3.29
C ALA A 69 -7.50 -4.70 -1.88
N CYS A 70 -8.30 -4.97 -0.83
CA CYS A 70 -7.90 -4.76 0.56
C CYS A 70 -6.69 -5.64 0.95
N GLN A 71 -6.70 -6.90 0.53
CA GLN A 71 -5.57 -7.82 0.74
C GLN A 71 -4.31 -7.31 0.03
N ALA A 72 -4.40 -6.95 -1.25
CA ALA A 72 -3.28 -6.42 -2.02
C ALA A 72 -2.72 -5.12 -1.40
N ALA A 73 -3.59 -4.21 -0.96
CA ALA A 73 -3.16 -2.97 -0.31
C ALA A 73 -2.39 -3.23 0.99
N ARG A 74 -2.82 -4.20 1.81
CA ARG A 74 -2.10 -4.62 3.02
C ARG A 74 -0.72 -5.19 2.69
N GLU A 75 -0.62 -6.00 1.63
CA GLU A 75 0.66 -6.57 1.19
C GLU A 75 1.63 -5.47 0.75
N VAL A 76 1.17 -4.52 -0.07
CA VAL A 76 1.97 -3.35 -0.48
C VAL A 76 2.45 -2.56 0.74
N LEU A 77 1.54 -2.26 1.67
CA LEU A 77 1.88 -1.55 2.91
C LEU A 77 2.77 -2.38 3.85
N THR A 78 2.87 -3.69 3.71
CA THR A 78 3.78 -4.52 4.52
C THR A 78 5.15 -4.66 3.84
N MET A 79 5.17 -4.77 2.51
CA MET A 79 6.39 -4.89 1.71
C MET A 79 7.18 -3.58 1.66
N ALA A 80 6.52 -2.42 1.68
CA ALA A 80 7.17 -1.12 1.76
C ALA A 80 7.98 -0.89 3.06
N VAL A 81 8.02 -1.85 4.00
CA VAL A 81 8.93 -1.87 5.17
C VAL A 81 10.34 -2.33 4.79
N ARG A 82 10.50 -3.02 3.64
CA ARG A 82 11.76 -3.70 3.26
C ARG A 82 12.60 -2.96 2.22
N ALA A 83 12.25 -1.73 1.84
CA ALA A 83 13.15 -0.92 1.02
C ALA A 83 14.40 -0.58 1.87
N PRO A 84 15.60 -1.02 1.47
CA PRO A 84 16.84 -0.84 2.24
C PRO A 84 17.29 0.61 2.33
#